data_AF-A0A7G6X7F5-F1
#
_entry.id   AF-A0A7G6X7F5-F1
#
_cell.length_a   1.000
_cell.length_b   1.000
_cell.length_c   1.000
_cell.angle_alpha   90.00
_cell.angle_beta   90.00
_cell.angle_gamma   90.00
#
_symmetry.space_group_name_H-M   'P 1'
#
loop_
_entity.id
_entity.type
_entity.pdbx_description
1 polymer ?
#
loop_
_entity_poly.entity_id
_entity_poly.type
_entity_poly.pdbx_seq_one_letter_code
_entity_poly.pdbx_strand_id
1 'polypeptide(L)'
;MSKQITVRLPDELVEFMDQLVGDNKAASRASVVARAMERERRRELAARDLAILSEHGDYPDLEGLADAAAGTALSDLERPAGTTVLSDLD
;
A
#
# COMPACT_ATOMS: atom_id res chain seq x y z
N MET A 1 6.55 -13.65 -9.34
CA MET A 1 7.98 -13.78 -9.71
C MET A 1 8.79 -12.83 -8.82
N SER A 2 9.79 -13.34 -8.10
CA SER A 2 10.74 -12.51 -7.33
C SER A 2 12.07 -12.42 -8.06
N LYS A 3 12.80 -11.30 -7.88
CA LYS A 3 14.18 -11.12 -8.35
C LYS A 3 15.10 -11.02 -7.14
N GLN A 4 16.25 -11.69 -7.17
CA GLN A 4 17.24 -11.62 -6.11
C GLN A 4 18.30 -10.57 -6.47
N ILE A 5 18.66 -9.73 -5.49
CA ILE A 5 19.66 -8.68 -5.62
C ILE A 5 20.62 -8.76 -4.43
N THR A 6 21.88 -8.37 -4.65
CA THR A 6 22.84 -8.18 -3.56
C THR A 6 22.93 -6.69 -3.27
N VAL A 7 22.67 -6.30 -2.02
CA VAL A 7 22.69 -4.90 -1.58
C VAL A 7 23.58 -4.77 -0.35
N ARG A 8 24.30 -3.65 -0.27
CA ARG A 8 25.02 -3.26 0.95
C ARG A 8 24.11 -2.36 1.77
N LEU A 9 23.87 -2.75 3.01
CA LEU A 9 23.09 -1.99 3.98
C LEU A 9 23.98 -1.68 5.19
N PRO A 10 23.77 -0.55 5.86
CA PRO A 10 24.36 -0.29 7.18
C PRO A 10 24.06 -1.42 8.17
N ASP A 11 25.04 -1.74 9.00
CA ASP A 11 24.95 -2.85 9.97
C ASP A 11 23.76 -2.68 10.92
N GLU A 12 23.50 -1.46 11.39
CA GLU A 12 22.36 -1.12 12.25
C GLU A 12 20.99 -1.51 11.65
N LEU A 13 20.84 -1.37 10.32
CA LEU A 13 19.60 -1.76 9.64
C LEU A 13 19.47 -3.28 9.52
N VAL A 14 20.60 -3.99 9.35
CA VAL A 14 20.62 -5.45 9.31
C VAL A 14 20.27 -6.01 10.69
N GLU A 15 20.83 -5.44 11.76
CA GLU A 15 20.51 -5.81 13.15
C GLU A 15 19.04 -5.58 13.48
N PHE A 16 18.48 -4.44 13.08
CA PHE A 16 17.05 -4.17 13.28
C PHE A 16 16.16 -5.19 12.55
N MET A 17 16.53 -5.55 11.31
CA MET A 17 15.82 -6.59 10.57
C MET A 17 15.91 -7.95 11.24
N ASP A 18 17.06 -8.28 11.81
CA ASP A 18 17.29 -9.53 12.55
C ASP A 18 16.45 -9.60 13.81
N GLN A 19 16.37 -8.51 14.57
CA GLN A 19 15.51 -8.43 15.73
C GLN A 19 14.04 -8.65 15.36
N LEU A 20 13.57 -8.06 14.25
CA LEU A 20 12.18 -8.24 13.79
C LEU A 20 11.87 -9.68 13.40
N VAL A 21 12.82 -10.39 12.80
CA VAL A 21 12.66 -11.82 12.47
C VAL A 21 12.73 -12.67 13.75
N GLY A 22 13.66 -12.37 14.66
CA GLY A 22 13.79 -13.06 15.95
C GLY A 22 12.57 -12.91 16.84
N ASP A 23 11.92 -11.75 16.80
CA ASP A 23 10.67 -11.45 17.51
C ASP A 23 9.42 -12.09 16.85
N ASN A 24 9.58 -12.88 15.79
CA ASN A 24 8.50 -13.40 14.93
C ASN A 24 7.56 -12.31 14.36
N LYS A 25 8.02 -11.05 14.29
CA LYS A 25 7.26 -9.93 13.69
C LYS A 25 7.37 -9.94 12.16
N ALA A 26 8.28 -10.73 11.60
CA ALA A 26 8.46 -10.92 10.17
C ALA A 26 8.88 -12.36 9.84
N ALA A 27 8.35 -12.91 8.75
CA ALA A 27 8.63 -14.28 8.31
C ALA A 27 10.05 -14.46 7.74
N SER A 28 10.69 -13.37 7.29
CA SER A 28 12.06 -13.38 6.76
C SER A 28 12.62 -11.96 6.60
N ARG A 29 13.94 -11.81 6.54
CA ARG A 29 14.62 -10.54 6.20
C ARG A 29 14.08 -9.94 4.90
N ALA A 30 13.85 -10.77 3.89
CA ALA A 30 13.28 -10.34 2.62
C ALA A 30 11.86 -9.77 2.79
N SER A 31 11.04 -10.33 3.67
CA SER A 31 9.70 -9.80 3.97
C SER A 31 9.74 -8.42 4.65
N VAL A 32 10.75 -8.17 5.50
CA VAL A 32 10.96 -6.85 6.13
C VAL A 32 11.31 -5.82 5.06
N VAL A 33 12.27 -6.13 4.19
CA VAL A 33 12.67 -5.25 3.08
C VAL A 33 11.50 -5.01 2.13
N ALA A 34 10.78 -6.05 1.73
CA ALA A 34 9.62 -5.92 0.85
C ALA A 34 8.53 -5.04 1.48
N ARG A 35 8.25 -5.18 2.78
CA ARG A 35 7.27 -4.35 3.49
C ARG A 35 7.71 -2.89 3.60
N ALA A 36 8.99 -2.64 3.86
CA ALA A 36 9.55 -1.29 3.89
C ALA A 36 9.48 -0.64 2.50
N MET A 37 9.89 -1.38 1.46
CA MET A 37 9.81 -0.94 0.07
C MET A 37 8.38 -0.69 -0.40
N GLU A 38 7.40 -1.52 -0.02
CA GLU A 38 6.00 -1.31 -0.41
C GLU A 38 5.38 -0.09 0.29
N ARG A 39 5.83 0.22 1.52
CA ARG A 39 5.43 1.45 2.20
C ARG A 39 5.97 2.69 1.48
N GLU A 40 7.19 2.62 0.96
CA GLU A 40 7.80 3.71 0.21
C GLU A 40 7.20 3.83 -1.20
N ARG A 41 6.98 2.71 -1.90
CA ARG A 41 6.30 2.66 -3.21
C ARG A 41 4.93 3.31 -3.17
N ARG A 42 4.15 3.07 -2.10
CA ARG A 42 2.84 3.72 -1.92
C ARG A 42 2.94 5.25 -1.79
N ARG A 43 4.04 5.78 -1.25
CA ARG A 43 4.27 7.23 -1.16
C ARG A 43 4.69 7.81 -2.51
N GLU A 44 5.61 7.13 -3.20
CA GLU A 44 6.12 7.60 -4.50
C GLU A 44 5.05 7.57 -5.58
N LEU A 45 4.15 6.58 -5.58
CA LEU A 45 3.05 6.53 -6.54
C LEU A 45 2.07 7.68 -6.35
N ALA A 46 1.66 7.96 -5.11
CA ALA A 46 0.77 9.10 -4.85
C ALA A 46 1.40 10.43 -5.29
N ALA A 47 2.71 10.61 -5.06
CA ALA A 47 3.43 11.80 -5.49
C ALA A 47 3.59 11.89 -7.02
N ARG A 48 3.88 10.77 -7.69
CA ARG A 48 4.03 10.71 -9.15
C ARG A 48 2.69 10.91 -9.86
N ASP A 49 1.63 10.32 -9.33
CA ASP A 49 0.28 10.45 -9.88
C ASP A 49 -0.21 11.90 -9.74
N LEU A 50 0.07 12.56 -8.61
CA LEU A 50 -0.21 13.98 -8.42
C LEU A 50 0.60 14.86 -9.39
N ALA A 51 1.86 14.50 -9.66
CA ALA A 51 2.68 15.19 -10.65
C ALA A 51 2.10 15.09 -12.08
N ILE A 52 1.62 13.90 -12.47
CA ILE A 52 0.97 13.68 -13.78
C ILE A 52 -0.32 14.48 -13.89
N LEU A 53 -1.17 14.46 -12.85
CA LEU A 53 -2.40 15.25 -12.81
C LEU A 53 -2.13 16.76 -12.83
N SER A 54 -1.03 17.21 -12.21
CA SER A 54 -0.63 18.62 -12.21
C SER A 54 -0.08 19.10 -13.55
N GLU A 55 0.52 18.20 -14.34
CA GLU A 55 1.10 18.53 -15.65
C GLU A 55 0.01 18.70 -16.73
N HIS A 56 -1.13 18.04 -16.57
CA HIS A 56 -2.27 18.10 -17.51
C HIS A 56 -3.40 19.00 -17.01
N GLY A 57 -3.05 19.98 -16.15
CA GLY A 57 -3.88 20.71 -15.18
C GLY A 57 -5.10 21.53 -15.67
N ASP A 58 -5.75 21.17 -16.77
CA ASP A 58 -7.11 21.63 -17.05
C ASP A 58 -7.98 20.44 -17.47
N TYR A 59 -8.88 20.05 -16.57
CA TYR A 59 -9.84 18.98 -16.78
C TYR A 59 -11.26 19.54 -16.60
N PRO A 60 -11.79 20.27 -17.59
CA PRO A 60 -13.12 20.88 -17.52
C PRO A 60 -14.23 19.85 -17.27
N ASP A 61 -14.04 18.60 -17.69
CA ASP A 61 -14.98 17.50 -17.42
C ASP A 61 -14.98 17.04 -15.95
N LEU A 62 -13.96 17.45 -15.16
CA LEU A 62 -13.87 17.21 -13.73
C LEU A 62 -14.32 18.45 -12.91
N GLU A 63 -14.72 19.53 -13.58
CA GLU A 63 -15.29 20.71 -12.94
C GLU A 63 -16.66 20.34 -12.34
N GLY A 64 -16.78 20.46 -11.02
CA GLY A 64 -17.97 20.02 -10.26
C GLY A 64 -17.93 18.57 -9.75
N LEU A 65 -16.86 17.80 -10.03
CA LEU A 65 -16.69 16.45 -9.47
C LEU A 65 -16.61 16.47 -7.94
N ALA A 66 -15.95 17.49 -7.36
CA ALA A 66 -15.84 17.65 -5.92
C ALA A 66 -17.21 17.87 -5.25
N ASP A 67 -18.07 18.68 -5.87
CA ASP A 67 -19.43 18.95 -5.38
C ASP A 67 -20.33 17.71 -5.53
N ALA A 68 -20.22 16.99 -6.65
CA ALA A 68 -20.93 15.73 -6.85
C ALA A 68 -20.49 14.64 -5.87
N ALA A 69 -19.18 14.55 -5.58
CA ALA A 69 -18.61 13.57 -4.64
C ALA A 69 -18.88 13.92 -3.18
N ALA A 70 -18.99 15.20 -2.82
CA ALA A 70 -19.33 15.64 -1.47
C ALA A 70 -20.72 15.15 -1.00
N GLY A 71 -21.63 14.90 -1.95
CA GLY A 71 -22.94 14.30 -1.69
C GLY A 71 -22.94 12.77 -1.62
N THR A 72 -21.84 12.11 -2.02
CA THR A 72 -21.74 10.65 -1.98
C THR A 72 -21.19 10.19 -0.64
N ALA A 73 -22.04 9.56 0.17
CA ALA A 73 -21.58 8.87 1.36
C ALA A 73 -20.72 7.68 0.92
N LEU A 74 -19.41 7.73 1.18
CA LEU A 74 -18.45 6.64 0.94
C LEU A 74 -18.64 5.46 1.92
N SER A 75 -19.85 5.27 2.45
CA SER A 75 -20.20 4.26 3.44
C SER A 75 -20.04 2.82 2.93
N ASP A 76 -19.94 2.63 1.61
CA ASP A 76 -19.68 1.32 1.01
C ASP A 76 -18.18 0.93 1.05
N LEU A 77 -17.27 1.88 1.34
CA LEU A 77 -15.83 1.61 1.52
C LEU A 77 -15.49 1.07 2.93
N GLU A 78 -16.45 1.08 3.87
CA GLU A 78 -16.26 0.61 5.24
C GLU A 78 -16.69 -0.85 5.46
N ARG A 79 -17.03 -1.63 4.42
CA ARG A 79 -17.28 -3.06 4.60
C ARG A 79 -15.97 -3.85 4.68
N PRO A 80 -15.59 -4.44 5.83
CA PRO A 80 -14.68 -5.57 5.78
C PRO A 80 -15.40 -6.71 5.05
N ALA A 81 -14.73 -7.29 4.05
CA ALA A 81 -15.16 -8.54 3.43
C ALA A 81 -15.11 -9.65 4.50
N GLY A 82 -16.18 -9.74 5.29
CA GLY A 82 -16.43 -10.81 6.24
C GLY A 82 -16.77 -12.08 5.47
N THR A 83 -15.84 -13.02 5.52
CA THR A 83 -16.00 -14.47 5.34
C THR A 83 -17.45 -14.95 5.44
N THR A 84 -18.11 -15.17 4.30
CA THR A 84 -19.23 -16.11 4.25
C THR A 84 -18.63 -17.51 4.36
N VAL A 85 -18.56 -18.02 5.59
CA VAL A 85 -18.46 -19.45 5.84
C VAL A 85 -19.74 -20.06 5.27
N LEU A 86 -19.59 -20.75 4.14
CA LEU A 86 -20.62 -21.63 3.59
C LEU A 86 -20.62 -22.90 4.43
N SER A 87 -21.22 -22.80 5.63
CA SER A 87 -21.64 -23.94 6.44
C SER A 87 -23.16 -23.84 6.49
N ASP A 88 -23.83 -24.64 5.67
CA ASP A 88 -25.15 -25.25 5.93
C ASP A 88 -25.75 -25.69 4.58
N LEU A 89 -25.55 -26.98 4.30
CA LEU A 89 -26.40 -27.80 3.44
C LEU A 89 -26.45 -29.16 4.12
N ASP A 90 -27.34 -29.24 5.09
CA ASP A 90 -28.08 -30.46 5.44
C ASP A 90 -29.15 -30.68 4.34
#